data_AF-A0A2E3PYS8-F1
#
_entry.id   AF-A0A2E3PYS8-F1
#
_cell.length_a   1.000
_cell.length_b   1.000
_cell.length_c   1.000
_cell.angle_alpha   90.00
_cell.angle_beta   90.00
_cell.angle_gamma   90.00
#
_symmetry.space_group_name_H-M   'P 1'
#
loop_
_entity.id
_entity.type
_entity.pdbx_description
1 polymer ?
#
loop_
_entity_poly.entity_id
_entity_poly.type
_entity_poly.pdbx_seq_one_letter_code
_entity_poly.pdbx_strand_id
1 'polypeptide(L)'
;MSTSRGLTRASTIRIGVLLIILGGVGVFGWLRRPDLVREHLGIDAPAADTTQALQFARGGILRLVIELAEAEVVYLDRGGERLEAMIENEGFEDTITGEEILDDPDEFAARCMDTLKQADVDARRAFAIIEPERFRTDGDPNVLWTTLDLALQAERSIIDLGRSGMGDSLRKVGANDGIAAVIGNLKKIQLYAPPRAR
;
A
#
# COMPACT_ATOMS: atom_id res chain seq x y z
N MET A 1 -23.44 -30.26 -45.64
CA MET A 1 -23.63 -28.80 -45.42
C MET A 1 -25.01 -28.63 -44.80
N SER A 2 -25.30 -27.95 -43.69
CA SER A 2 -24.61 -26.90 -42.92
C SER A 2 -25.33 -26.82 -41.56
N THR A 3 -24.63 -27.00 -40.44
CA THR A 3 -25.16 -26.77 -39.07
C THR A 3 -24.29 -25.83 -38.22
N SER A 4 -23.31 -25.14 -38.81
CA SER A 4 -22.32 -24.35 -38.04
C SER A 4 -22.73 -22.90 -37.73
N ARG A 5 -23.88 -22.40 -38.20
CA ARG A 5 -24.25 -20.97 -38.04
C ARG A 5 -25.08 -20.63 -36.79
N GLY A 6 -25.63 -21.62 -36.07
CA GLY A 6 -26.48 -21.40 -34.89
C GLY A 6 -25.72 -21.33 -33.56
N LEU A 7 -24.64 -22.11 -33.41
CA LEU A 7 -23.85 -22.20 -32.18
C LEU A 7 -22.97 -20.95 -31.93
N THR A 8 -22.51 -20.29 -32.99
CA THR A 8 -21.62 -19.13 -32.90
C THR A 8 -22.34 -17.89 -32.38
N ARG A 9 -23.55 -17.58 -32.87
CA ARG A 9 -24.31 -16.38 -32.40
C ARG A 9 -24.76 -16.48 -30.94
N ALA A 10 -25.22 -17.65 -30.49
CA ALA A 10 -25.62 -17.86 -29.10
C ALA A 10 -24.42 -17.78 -28.14
N SER A 11 -23.26 -18.28 -28.57
CA SER A 11 -21.97 -18.14 -27.86
C SER A 11 -21.54 -16.67 -27.76
N THR A 12 -21.56 -15.91 -28.86
CA THR A 12 -21.17 -14.49 -28.85
C THR A 12 -22.07 -13.63 -27.97
N ILE A 13 -23.38 -13.88 -27.96
CA ILE A 13 -24.31 -13.15 -27.09
C ILE A 13 -24.04 -13.49 -25.61
N ARG A 14 -23.78 -14.77 -25.28
CA ARG A 14 -23.43 -15.17 -23.90
C ARG A 14 -22.12 -14.54 -23.43
N ILE A 15 -21.09 -14.51 -24.30
CA ILE A 15 -19.82 -13.84 -24.00
C ILE A 15 -20.03 -12.34 -23.82
N GLY A 16 -20.81 -11.69 -24.68
CA GLY A 16 -21.12 -10.26 -24.56
C GLY A 16 -21.85 -9.92 -23.26
N VAL A 17 -22.86 -10.71 -22.88
CA VAL A 17 -23.57 -10.55 -21.60
C VAL A 17 -22.63 -10.78 -20.41
N LEU A 18 -21.76 -11.79 -20.49
CA LEU A 18 -20.78 -12.07 -19.44
C LEU A 18 -19.79 -10.92 -19.27
N LEU A 19 -19.30 -10.32 -20.36
CA LEU A 19 -18.41 -9.15 -20.32
C LEU A 19 -19.11 -7.92 -19.73
N ILE A 20 -20.41 -7.72 -20.02
CA ILE A 20 -21.19 -6.64 -19.41
C ILE A 20 -21.34 -6.87 -17.91
N ILE A 21 -21.61 -8.10 -17.47
CA ILE A 21 -21.72 -8.45 -16.05
C ILE A 21 -20.36 -8.25 -15.36
N LEU A 22 -19.28 -8.77 -15.94
CA LEU A 22 -17.93 -8.62 -15.39
C LEU A 22 -17.50 -7.15 -15.34
N GLY A 23 -17.78 -6.37 -16.39
CA GLY A 23 -17.54 -4.93 -16.41
C GLY A 23 -18.38 -4.19 -15.36
N GLY A 24 -19.65 -4.56 -15.21
CA GLY A 24 -20.55 -3.99 -14.20
C GLY A 24 -20.09 -4.31 -12.77
N VAL A 25 -19.69 -5.55 -12.50
CA VAL A 25 -19.13 -5.98 -11.21
C VAL A 25 -17.80 -5.29 -10.94
N GLY A 26 -16.94 -5.15 -11.95
CA GLY A 26 -15.67 -4.43 -11.84
C GLY A 26 -15.85 -2.96 -11.48
N VAL A 27 -16.72 -2.23 -12.21
CA VAL A 27 -17.02 -0.82 -11.93
C VAL A 27 -17.73 -0.64 -10.59
N PHE A 28 -18.67 -1.54 -10.26
CA PHE A 28 -19.36 -1.51 -8.97
C PHE A 28 -18.38 -1.74 -7.81
N GLY A 29 -17.52 -2.75 -7.91
CA GLY A 29 -16.45 -3.00 -6.95
C GLY A 29 -15.54 -1.79 -6.80
N TRP A 30 -15.10 -1.19 -7.91
CA TRP A 30 -14.18 -0.05 -7.91
C TRP A 30 -14.76 1.18 -7.20
N LEU A 31 -16.08 1.38 -7.23
CA LEU A 31 -16.74 2.51 -6.57
C LEU A 31 -17.26 2.21 -5.16
N ARG A 32 -17.70 0.98 -4.89
CA ARG A 32 -18.41 0.62 -3.64
C ARG A 32 -17.60 -0.20 -2.67
N ARG A 33 -16.63 -0.96 -3.18
CA ARG A 33 -15.70 -1.79 -2.40
C ARG A 33 -14.29 -1.68 -2.99
N PRO A 34 -13.72 -0.45 -3.01
CA PRO A 34 -12.38 -0.23 -3.55
C PRO A 34 -11.31 -1.03 -2.79
N ASP A 35 -11.61 -1.42 -1.54
CA ASP A 35 -10.85 -2.37 -0.73
C ASP A 35 -10.68 -3.72 -1.44
N LEU A 36 -11.79 -4.34 -1.84
CA LEU A 36 -11.76 -5.65 -2.49
C LEU A 36 -11.11 -5.60 -3.87
N VAL A 37 -11.28 -4.50 -4.61
CA VAL A 37 -10.65 -4.33 -5.92
C VAL A 37 -9.14 -4.22 -5.79
N ARG A 38 -8.63 -3.44 -4.82
CA ARG A 38 -7.20 -3.34 -4.59
C ARG A 38 -6.60 -4.66 -4.12
N GLU A 39 -7.27 -5.32 -3.18
CA GLU A 39 -6.82 -6.59 -2.61
C GLU A 39 -6.82 -7.73 -3.63
N HIS A 40 -7.91 -7.91 -4.40
CA HIS A 40 -8.09 -9.10 -5.23
C HIS A 40 -7.75 -8.89 -6.71
N LEU A 41 -7.81 -7.65 -7.20
CA LEU A 41 -7.50 -7.34 -8.61
C LEU A 41 -6.17 -6.61 -8.78
N GLY A 42 -5.57 -6.10 -7.70
CA GLY A 42 -4.32 -5.33 -7.77
C GLY A 42 -4.45 -4.02 -8.55
N ILE A 43 -5.68 -3.51 -8.72
CA ILE A 43 -5.95 -2.29 -9.48
C ILE A 43 -6.15 -1.13 -8.52
N ASP A 44 -5.56 0.02 -8.83
CA ASP A 44 -5.80 1.25 -8.08
C ASP A 44 -7.28 1.67 -8.12
N ALA A 45 -7.90 1.65 -6.94
CA ALA A 45 -9.26 2.13 -6.73
C ALA A 45 -9.26 3.35 -5.78
N PRO A 46 -10.10 4.36 -6.06
CA PRO A 46 -10.23 5.52 -5.20
C PRO A 46 -10.90 5.12 -3.89
N ALA A 47 -10.35 5.57 -2.77
CA ALA A 47 -10.97 5.42 -1.47
C ALA A 47 -12.33 6.15 -1.41
N ALA A 48 -13.30 5.55 -0.73
CA ALA A 48 -14.64 6.11 -0.54
C ALA A 48 -14.69 7.17 0.57
N ASP A 49 -13.82 7.06 1.57
CA ASP A 49 -13.74 7.97 2.71
C ASP A 49 -12.30 8.11 3.25
N THR A 50 -12.11 9.02 4.20
CA THR A 50 -10.81 9.32 4.83
C THR A 50 -10.19 8.11 5.51
N THR A 51 -10.99 7.33 6.25
CA THR A 51 -10.48 6.17 6.99
C THR A 51 -10.00 5.09 6.04
N GLN A 52 -10.74 4.82 4.97
CA GLN A 52 -10.34 3.87 3.95
C GLN A 52 -9.09 4.34 3.18
N ALA A 53 -8.97 5.63 2.87
CA ALA A 53 -7.75 6.17 2.27
C ALA A 53 -6.54 5.99 3.19
N LEU A 54 -6.70 6.21 4.49
CA LEU A 54 -5.67 5.94 5.49
C LEU A 54 -5.35 4.46 5.62
N GLN A 55 -6.34 3.56 5.52
CA GLN A 55 -6.12 2.11 5.52
C GLN A 55 -5.29 1.65 4.31
N PHE A 56 -5.53 2.23 3.12
CA PHE A 56 -4.71 1.96 1.94
C PHE A 56 -3.27 2.44 2.12
N ALA A 57 -3.08 3.67 2.63
CA ALA A 57 -1.75 4.16 2.98
C ALA A 57 -1.07 3.26 4.03
N ARG A 58 -1.81 2.83 5.06
CA ARG A 58 -1.32 1.89 6.10
C ARG A 58 -0.84 0.59 5.49
N GLY A 59 -1.61 -0.02 4.59
CA GLY A 59 -1.25 -1.29 3.94
C GLY A 59 0.07 -1.18 3.16
N GLY A 60 0.21 -0.12 2.35
CA GLY A 60 1.46 0.14 1.63
C GLY A 60 2.65 0.39 2.57
N ILE A 61 2.47 1.20 3.60
CA ILE A 61 3.56 1.51 4.56
C ILE A 61 3.91 0.28 5.39
N LEU A 62 2.94 -0.54 5.79
CA LEU A 62 3.21 -1.79 6.51
C LEU A 62 4.07 -2.74 5.66
N ARG A 63 3.70 -2.92 4.38
CA ARG A 63 4.50 -3.70 3.43
C ARG A 63 5.94 -3.18 3.36
N LEU A 64 6.08 -1.87 3.17
CA LEU A 64 7.39 -1.22 3.12
C LEU A 64 8.20 -1.46 4.39
N VAL A 65 7.58 -1.38 5.57
CA VAL A 65 8.26 -1.62 6.84
C VAL A 65 8.77 -3.06 6.94
N ILE A 66 8.00 -4.05 6.48
CA ILE A 66 8.41 -5.46 6.46
C ILE A 66 9.58 -5.65 5.49
N GLU A 67 9.46 -5.13 4.26
CA GLU A 67 10.53 -5.19 3.25
C GLU A 67 11.81 -4.51 3.72
N LEU A 68 11.72 -3.36 4.38
CA LEU A 68 12.88 -2.68 4.96
C LEU A 68 13.46 -3.45 6.15
N ALA A 69 12.64 -4.12 6.96
CA ALA A 69 13.12 -4.97 8.05
C ALA A 69 13.89 -6.19 7.51
N GLU A 70 13.43 -6.80 6.42
CA GLU A 70 14.19 -7.83 5.69
C GLU A 70 15.54 -7.27 5.22
N ALA A 71 15.55 -6.10 4.58
CA ALA A 71 16.80 -5.46 4.15
C ALA A 71 17.74 -5.14 5.33
N GLU A 72 17.21 -4.77 6.50
CA GLU A 72 18.02 -4.57 7.71
C GLU A 72 18.64 -5.87 8.22
N VAL A 73 17.91 -6.98 8.19
CA VAL A 73 18.46 -8.30 8.54
C VAL A 73 19.62 -8.64 7.61
N VAL A 74 19.42 -8.47 6.31
CA VAL A 74 20.40 -8.79 5.27
C VAL A 74 21.66 -7.92 5.35
N TYR A 75 21.51 -6.59 5.45
CA TYR A 75 22.64 -5.66 5.35
C TYR A 75 23.26 -5.28 6.69
N LEU A 76 22.51 -5.40 7.79
CA LEU A 76 22.92 -4.92 9.11
C LEU A 76 22.94 -6.03 10.17
N ASP A 77 22.56 -7.27 9.83
CA ASP A 77 22.50 -8.44 10.73
C ASP A 77 21.72 -8.14 12.02
N ARG A 78 20.57 -7.47 11.88
CA ARG A 78 19.73 -7.05 13.02
C ARG A 78 18.25 -7.09 12.66
N GLY A 79 17.41 -7.23 13.68
CA GLY A 79 15.96 -7.12 13.53
C GLY A 79 15.23 -8.41 13.11
N GLY A 80 15.92 -9.56 13.08
CA GLY A 80 15.34 -10.85 12.69
C GLY A 80 14.12 -11.25 13.52
N GLU A 81 14.23 -11.23 14.85
CA GLU A 81 13.10 -11.55 15.75
C GLU A 81 11.90 -10.61 15.54
N ARG A 82 12.15 -9.34 15.22
CA ARG A 82 11.11 -8.35 14.94
C ARG A 82 10.40 -8.67 13.63
N LEU A 83 11.17 -8.98 12.59
CA LEU A 83 10.67 -9.34 11.28
C LEU A 83 9.80 -10.60 11.35
N GLU A 84 10.27 -11.65 12.02
CA GLU A 84 9.50 -12.88 12.25
C GLU A 84 8.15 -12.57 12.91
N ALA A 85 8.16 -11.79 14.00
CA ALA A 85 6.93 -11.38 14.68
C ALA A 85 6.00 -10.54 13.78
N MET A 86 6.54 -9.73 12.87
CA MET A 86 5.72 -8.94 11.93
C MET A 86 5.05 -9.81 10.87
N ILE A 87 5.79 -10.77 10.32
CA ILE A 87 5.28 -11.72 9.32
C ILE A 87 4.19 -12.60 9.93
N GLU A 88 4.42 -13.14 11.14
CA GLU A 88 3.45 -13.99 11.84
C GLU A 88 2.14 -13.27 12.18
N ASN A 89 2.21 -12.00 12.60
CA ASN A 89 1.03 -11.25 13.03
C ASN A 89 0.20 -10.67 11.88
N GLU A 90 0.83 -10.33 10.76
CA GLU A 90 0.15 -9.63 9.65
C GLU A 90 -0.13 -10.54 8.44
N GLY A 91 0.30 -11.81 8.47
CA GLY A 91 -0.04 -12.80 7.44
C GLY A 91 0.52 -12.47 6.06
N PHE A 92 1.69 -11.83 6.00
CA PHE A 92 2.36 -11.49 4.74
C PHE A 92 2.94 -12.76 4.10
N GLU A 93 2.26 -13.28 3.08
CA GLU A 93 2.71 -14.48 2.35
C GLU A 93 3.72 -14.18 1.22
N ASP A 94 3.88 -12.92 0.83
CA ASP A 94 4.62 -12.50 -0.37
C ASP A 94 5.71 -11.47 -0.04
N THR A 95 6.65 -11.88 0.83
CA THR A 95 7.84 -11.08 1.18
C THR A 95 8.98 -11.39 0.23
N ILE A 96 9.67 -10.35 -0.22
CA ILE A 96 10.92 -10.45 -0.98
C ILE A 96 11.94 -11.17 -0.07
N THR A 97 12.64 -12.16 -0.61
CA THR A 97 13.65 -12.88 0.17
C THR A 97 14.93 -12.06 0.28
N GLY A 98 15.69 -12.24 1.36
CA GLY A 98 16.98 -11.57 1.49
C GLY A 98 17.99 -11.81 0.34
N GLU A 99 17.89 -12.96 -0.35
CA GLU A 99 18.69 -13.27 -1.54
C GLU A 99 18.33 -12.33 -2.71
N GLU A 100 17.04 -12.12 -2.98
CA GLU A 100 16.57 -11.18 -4.01
C GLU A 100 17.00 -9.74 -3.72
N ILE A 101 17.07 -9.35 -2.44
CA ILE A 101 17.53 -8.01 -2.05
C ILE A 101 19.02 -7.82 -2.38
N LEU A 102 19.85 -8.85 -2.16
CA LEU A 102 21.28 -8.81 -2.46
C LEU A 102 21.58 -8.86 -3.95
N ASP A 103 20.78 -9.62 -4.71
CA ASP A 103 20.97 -9.83 -6.13
C ASP A 103 20.63 -8.58 -6.95
N ASP A 104 19.55 -7.86 -6.61
CA ASP A 104 19.18 -6.59 -7.27
C ASP A 104 18.72 -5.52 -6.27
N PRO A 105 19.67 -4.85 -5.58
CA PRO A 105 19.34 -3.80 -4.61
C PRO A 105 18.73 -2.54 -5.25
N ASP A 106 19.01 -2.30 -6.53
CA ASP A 106 18.43 -1.17 -7.27
C ASP A 106 16.95 -1.43 -7.59
N GLU A 107 16.59 -2.65 -8.01
CA GLU A 107 15.19 -3.04 -8.21
C GLU A 107 14.41 -3.06 -6.89
N PHE A 108 15.00 -3.59 -5.81
CA PHE A 108 14.40 -3.50 -4.48
C PHE A 108 14.14 -2.03 -4.08
N ALA A 109 15.14 -1.15 -4.20
CA ALA A 109 14.97 0.26 -3.88
C ALA A 109 13.89 0.92 -4.73
N ALA A 110 13.81 0.60 -6.03
CA ALA A 110 12.76 1.10 -6.91
C ALA A 110 11.35 0.66 -6.44
N ARG A 111 11.18 -0.62 -6.06
CA ARG A 111 9.93 -1.13 -5.47
C ARG A 111 9.56 -0.39 -4.19
N CYS A 112 10.51 -0.18 -3.27
CA CYS A 112 10.26 0.62 -2.07
C CYS A 112 9.77 2.03 -2.42
N MET A 113 10.38 2.67 -3.43
CA MET A 113 9.98 4.01 -3.85
C MET A 113 8.58 4.02 -4.49
N ASP A 114 8.21 3.02 -5.26
CA ASP A 114 6.86 2.92 -5.83
C ASP A 114 5.80 2.71 -4.74
N THR A 115 6.10 1.90 -3.72
CA THR A 115 5.26 1.77 -2.53
C THR A 115 5.12 3.11 -1.79
N LEU A 116 6.19 3.88 -1.64
CA LEU A 116 6.16 5.22 -1.03
C LEU A 116 5.32 6.21 -1.85
N LYS A 117 5.44 6.22 -3.18
CA LYS A 117 4.61 7.06 -4.06
C LYS A 117 3.14 6.72 -3.89
N GLN A 118 2.79 5.44 -3.85
CA GLN A 118 1.41 5.01 -3.71
C GLN A 118 0.85 5.39 -2.33
N ALA A 119 1.62 5.18 -1.27
CA ALA A 119 1.26 5.64 0.07
C ALA A 119 1.08 7.16 0.15
N ASP A 120 1.91 7.94 -0.54
CA ASP A 120 1.76 9.41 -0.61
C ASP A 120 0.48 9.81 -1.35
N VAL A 121 0.16 9.15 -2.47
CA VAL A 121 -1.11 9.37 -3.19
C VAL A 121 -2.30 9.11 -2.27
N ASP A 122 -2.30 8.02 -1.52
CA ASP A 122 -3.38 7.66 -0.61
C ASP A 122 -3.47 8.60 0.61
N ALA A 123 -2.33 9.03 1.17
CA ALA A 123 -2.30 10.04 2.22
C ALA A 123 -2.81 11.41 1.73
N ARG A 124 -2.41 11.86 0.53
CA ARG A 124 -2.95 13.09 -0.08
C ARG A 124 -4.44 12.97 -0.36
N ARG A 125 -4.91 11.81 -0.80
CA ARG A 125 -6.33 11.54 -1.01
C ARG A 125 -7.10 11.65 0.31
N ALA A 126 -6.60 11.01 1.38
CA ALA A 126 -7.18 11.11 2.71
C ALA A 126 -7.30 12.58 3.15
N PHE A 127 -6.26 13.38 2.93
CA PHE A 127 -6.28 14.82 3.21
C PHE A 127 -7.29 15.59 2.34
N ALA A 128 -7.41 15.26 1.05
CA ALA A 128 -8.31 15.96 0.13
C ALA A 128 -9.80 15.72 0.45
N ILE A 129 -10.14 14.56 1.02
CA ILE A 129 -11.52 14.16 1.35
C ILE A 129 -11.84 14.30 2.83
N ILE A 130 -10.91 14.81 3.65
CA ILE A 130 -11.14 14.92 5.08
C ILE A 130 -12.28 15.87 5.39
N GLU A 131 -13.27 15.37 6.11
CA GLU A 131 -14.32 16.17 6.72
C GLU A 131 -14.05 16.21 8.24
N PRO A 132 -13.45 17.29 8.79
CA PRO A 132 -12.90 17.28 10.15
C PRO A 132 -13.90 16.96 11.26
N GLU A 133 -15.18 17.28 11.06
CA GLU A 133 -16.22 16.92 12.03
C GLU A 133 -16.51 15.42 11.99
N ARG A 134 -16.79 14.87 10.80
CA ARG A 134 -17.02 13.43 10.61
C ARG A 134 -15.83 12.57 11.00
N PHE A 135 -14.61 13.00 10.69
CA PHE A 135 -13.41 12.25 11.04
C PHE A 135 -13.20 12.13 12.56
N ARG A 136 -13.70 13.11 13.34
CA ARG A 136 -13.64 13.06 14.80
C ARG A 136 -14.76 12.23 15.42
N THR A 137 -15.95 12.21 14.81
CA THR A 137 -17.13 11.56 15.39
C THR A 137 -17.34 10.14 14.90
N ASP A 138 -17.16 9.90 13.59
CA ASP A 138 -17.55 8.66 12.90
C ASP A 138 -16.35 7.96 12.24
N GLY A 139 -15.21 8.64 12.12
CA GLY A 139 -13.97 8.07 11.59
C GLY A 139 -13.28 7.12 12.58
N ASP A 140 -12.22 6.47 12.10
CA ASP A 140 -11.25 5.77 12.95
C ASP A 140 -9.89 6.50 12.97
N PRO A 141 -9.69 7.41 13.94
CA PRO A 141 -8.42 8.11 14.13
C PRO A 141 -7.25 7.18 14.47
N ASN A 142 -7.49 5.97 15.00
CA ASN A 142 -6.40 5.05 15.33
C ASN A 142 -5.68 4.59 14.07
N VAL A 143 -6.39 4.47 12.94
CA VAL A 143 -5.74 4.18 11.65
C VAL A 143 -4.70 5.24 11.33
N LEU A 144 -5.01 6.54 11.50
CA LEU A 144 -4.02 7.61 11.27
C LEU A 144 -2.80 7.45 12.17
N TRP A 145 -3.01 7.23 13.48
CA TRP A 145 -1.92 7.13 14.44
C TRP A 145 -1.01 5.93 14.16
N THR A 146 -1.59 4.77 13.91
CA THR A 146 -0.85 3.56 13.54
C THR A 146 -0.11 3.75 12.21
N THR A 147 -0.74 4.40 11.24
CA THR A 147 -0.10 4.70 9.94
C THR A 147 1.10 5.64 10.10
N LEU A 148 0.99 6.64 10.98
CA LEU A 148 2.09 7.56 11.28
C LEU A 148 3.23 6.85 12.03
N ASP A 149 2.92 6.00 13.00
CA ASP A 149 3.92 5.21 13.74
C ASP A 149 4.70 4.29 12.77
N LEU A 150 4.00 3.62 11.84
CA LEU A 150 4.64 2.81 10.80
C LEU A 150 5.48 3.65 9.83
N ALA A 151 5.01 4.83 9.42
CA ALA A 151 5.78 5.71 8.54
C ALA A 151 7.07 6.21 9.21
N LEU A 152 7.01 6.56 10.50
CA LEU A 152 8.18 6.93 11.29
C LEU A 152 9.13 5.76 11.50
N GLN A 153 8.62 4.54 11.59
CA GLN A 153 9.46 3.34 11.61
C GLN A 153 10.17 3.15 10.26
N ALA A 154 9.45 3.23 9.13
CA ALA A 154 10.04 3.13 7.80
C ALA A 154 11.12 4.19 7.57
N GLU A 155 10.90 5.42 8.00
CA GLU A 155 11.90 6.51 7.95
C GLU A 155 13.18 6.12 8.69
N ARG A 156 13.07 5.58 9.91
CA ARG A 156 14.24 5.12 10.68
C ARG A 156 14.98 4.00 9.97
N SER A 157 14.25 3.04 9.40
CA SER A 157 14.85 1.94 8.64
C SER A 157 15.60 2.43 7.41
N ILE A 158 15.02 3.36 6.64
CA ILE A 158 15.71 3.98 5.49
C ILE A 158 16.97 4.72 5.95
N ILE A 159 16.91 5.47 7.06
CA ILE A 159 18.08 6.19 7.60
C ILE A 159 19.19 5.21 8.02
N ASP A 160 18.83 4.12 8.68
CA ASP A 160 19.79 3.15 9.18
C ASP A 160 20.42 2.35 8.03
N LEU A 161 19.63 1.93 7.04
CA LEU A 161 20.12 1.34 5.78
C LEU A 161 20.94 2.32 4.95
N GLY A 162 20.73 3.64 5.12
CA GLY A 162 21.54 4.69 4.51
C GLY A 162 23.04 4.62 4.81
N ARG A 163 23.43 3.81 5.81
CA ARG A 163 24.83 3.56 6.21
C ARG A 163 25.39 2.23 5.68
N SER A 164 24.62 1.47 4.92
CA SER A 164 24.99 0.18 4.33
C SER A 164 25.09 0.25 2.80
N GLY A 165 25.42 -0.88 2.16
CA GLY A 165 25.43 -1.00 0.69
C GLY A 165 24.06 -0.73 0.03
N MET A 166 22.95 -0.96 0.74
CA MET A 166 21.59 -0.63 0.30
C MET A 166 21.32 0.89 0.28
N GLY A 167 22.06 1.65 1.09
CA GLY A 167 21.83 3.08 1.28
C GLY A 167 21.96 3.91 0.01
N ASP A 168 22.85 3.54 -0.91
CA ASP A 168 23.05 4.27 -2.16
C ASP A 168 21.91 4.05 -3.16
N SER A 169 21.40 2.82 -3.27
CA SER A 169 20.23 2.50 -4.08
C SER A 169 18.98 3.23 -3.60
N LEU A 170 18.71 3.21 -2.28
CA LEU A 170 17.59 3.95 -1.67
C LEU A 170 17.70 5.47 -1.89
N ARG A 171 18.92 6.03 -1.84
CA ARG A 171 19.15 7.45 -2.06
C ARG A 171 18.98 7.83 -3.53
N LYS A 172 19.45 6.99 -4.45
CA LYS A 172 19.32 7.16 -5.91
C LYS A 172 17.87 7.25 -6.35
N VAL A 173 16.98 6.44 -5.77
CA VAL A 173 15.55 6.47 -6.07
C VAL A 173 14.77 7.55 -5.31
N GLY A 174 15.40 8.25 -4.37
CA GLY A 174 14.77 9.31 -3.59
C GLY A 174 13.88 8.82 -2.45
N ALA A 175 14.14 7.65 -1.88
CA ALA A 175 13.31 7.07 -0.81
C ALA A 175 13.18 7.98 0.42
N ASN A 176 14.23 8.71 0.79
CA ASN A 176 14.21 9.69 1.89
C ASN A 176 13.17 10.80 1.66
N ASP A 177 13.15 11.37 0.46
CA ASP A 177 12.18 12.43 0.12
C ASP A 177 10.76 11.86 0.02
N GLY A 178 10.63 10.63 -0.49
CA GLY A 178 9.37 9.88 -0.55
C GLY A 178 8.74 9.68 0.83
N ILE A 179 9.49 9.12 1.79
CA ILE A 179 8.97 8.89 3.14
C ILE A 179 8.67 10.20 3.88
N ALA A 180 9.51 11.23 3.69
CA ALA A 180 9.26 12.55 4.26
C ALA A 180 7.95 13.18 3.74
N ALA A 181 7.63 12.99 2.45
CA ALA A 181 6.38 13.46 1.86
C ALA A 181 5.15 12.75 2.49
N VAL A 182 5.21 11.42 2.64
CA VAL A 182 4.16 10.62 3.30
C VAL A 182 3.94 11.12 4.73
N ILE A 183 4.99 11.19 5.54
CA ILE A 183 4.92 11.68 6.93
C ILE A 183 4.35 13.10 6.98
N GLY A 184 4.81 13.98 6.08
CA GLY A 184 4.33 15.35 5.99
C GLY A 184 2.82 15.44 5.74
N ASN A 185 2.29 14.60 4.85
CA ASN A 185 0.86 14.57 4.58
C ASN A 185 0.05 13.93 5.72
N LEU A 186 0.53 12.86 6.35
CA LEU A 186 -0.10 12.29 7.54
C LEU A 186 -0.14 13.31 8.71
N LYS A 187 0.93 14.08 8.92
CA LYS A 187 0.97 15.16 9.92
C LYS A 187 0.01 16.30 9.62
N LYS A 188 -0.33 16.57 8.35
CA LYS A 188 -1.39 17.54 8.03
C LYS A 188 -2.76 17.02 8.45
N ILE A 189 -3.06 15.74 8.19
CA ILE A 189 -4.31 15.08 8.61
C ILE A 189 -4.42 15.08 10.14
N GLN A 190 -3.30 14.88 10.85
CA GLN A 190 -3.22 14.92 12.31
C GLN A 190 -3.83 16.18 12.94
N LEU A 191 -3.74 17.33 12.27
CA LEU A 191 -4.31 18.60 12.76
C LEU A 191 -5.84 18.56 12.88
N TYR A 192 -6.49 17.63 12.19
CA TYR A 192 -7.94 17.45 12.17
C TYR A 192 -8.39 16.25 12.99
N ALA A 193 -7.46 15.38 13.41
CA ALA A 193 -7.74 14.20 14.22
C ALA A 193 -7.97 14.59 15.70
N PRO A 194 -8.77 13.81 16.45
CA PRO A 194 -8.74 13.88 17.91
C PRO A 194 -7.37 13.44 18.43
N PRO A 195 -6.93 13.92 19.60
CA PRO A 195 -5.65 13.53 20.19
C PRO A 195 -5.60 12.01 20.40
N ARG A 196 -4.39 11.43 20.28
CA ARG A 196 -4.15 10.01 20.50
C ARG A 196 -4.67 9.60 21.88
N ALA A 197 -5.55 8.59 21.91
CA ALA A 197 -5.95 7.95 23.16
C ALA A 197 -4.70 7.35 23.82
N ARG A 198 -4.48 7.67 25.10
CA ARG A 198 -3.36 7.18 25.89
C ARG A 198 -3.65 5.81 26.46
#